data_AF-A0AAN6A795-F1
#
_entry.id   AF-A0AAN6A795-F1
#
_cell.length_a   1.000
_cell.length_b   1.000
_cell.length_c   1.000
_cell.angle_alpha   90.00
_cell.angle_beta   90.00
_cell.angle_gamma   90.00
#
_symmetry.space_group_name_H-M   'P 1'
#
loop_
_entity.id
_entity.type
_entity.pdbx_description
1 polymer ?
#
loop_
_entity_poly.entity_id
_entity_poly.type
_entity_poly.pdbx_seq_one_letter_code
_entity_poly.pdbx_strand_id
1 'polypeptide(L)'
;MIVKRRMKLQELDGEDVIAMKAVGDFEKFLHSYYNPHGFSYVNSKNEFVTDKEYYKLLLKSGNCIKMGDFMIFKEGYHESYEEYANKYLSEINSKCSFDLAELNSVSNFGVVNSIIDMVKRNLYPKERAFKIIEKYFRNPRYAQNILNLI
;
A
#
# COMPACT_ATOMS: atom_id res chain seq x y z
N MET A 1 9.86 4.64 0.47
CA MET A 1 9.80 5.50 -0.73
C MET A 1 8.43 5.35 -1.38
N ILE A 2 7.66 6.43 -1.47
CA ILE A 2 6.42 6.47 -2.24
C ILE A 2 6.83 6.51 -3.71
N VAL A 3 6.34 5.55 -4.50
CA VAL A 3 6.60 5.52 -5.94
C VAL A 3 5.41 6.13 -6.64
N LYS A 4 5.62 7.24 -7.35
CA LYS A 4 4.64 7.94 -8.17
C LYS A 4 4.89 7.63 -9.65
N ARG A 5 3.86 7.17 -10.36
CA ARG A 5 3.92 6.93 -11.81
C ARG A 5 2.71 7.57 -12.47
N ARG A 6 2.96 8.45 -13.45
CA ARG A 6 1.92 8.93 -14.37
C ARG A 6 1.72 7.84 -15.43
N MET A 7 0.47 7.44 -15.66
CA MET A 7 0.16 6.46 -16.70
C MET A 7 -1.22 6.71 -17.28
N LYS A 8 -1.36 6.42 -18.57
CA LYS A 8 -2.66 6.21 -19.20
C LYS A 8 -3.04 4.77 -18.94
N LEU A 9 -4.04 4.54 -18.09
CA LEU A 9 -4.59 3.21 -17.92
C LEU A 9 -5.39 2.88 -19.20
N GLN A 10 -4.75 2.12 -20.09
CA GLN A 10 -5.38 1.61 -21.32
C GLN A 10 -6.65 0.79 -21.01
N GLU A 11 -6.79 0.26 -19.79
CA GLU A 11 -7.99 -0.45 -19.32
C GLU A 11 -9.14 0.47 -18.85
N LEU A 12 -8.85 1.74 -18.56
CA LEU A 12 -9.83 2.79 -18.21
C LEU A 12 -10.01 3.81 -19.35
N ASP A 13 -9.75 3.40 -20.59
CA ASP A 13 -10.08 4.16 -21.80
C ASP A 13 -9.32 5.50 -21.93
N GLY A 14 -8.08 5.55 -21.41
CA GLY A 14 -7.14 6.64 -21.72
C GLY A 14 -7.21 7.89 -20.85
N GLU A 15 -7.91 7.85 -19.71
CA GLU A 15 -7.81 8.92 -18.70
C GLU A 15 -6.39 8.94 -18.10
N ASP A 16 -5.79 10.14 -18.03
CA ASP A 16 -4.49 10.35 -17.40
C ASP A 16 -4.65 10.23 -15.87
N VAL A 17 -3.99 9.23 -15.29
CA VAL A 17 -4.04 8.95 -13.86
C VAL A 17 -2.66 8.94 -13.23
N ILE A 18 -2.66 9.05 -11.90
CA ILE A 18 -1.48 8.88 -11.08
C ILE A 18 -1.64 7.61 -10.26
N ALA A 19 -0.70 6.68 -10.42
CA ALA A 19 -0.58 5.48 -9.61
C ALA A 19 0.49 5.71 -8.54
N MET A 20 0.11 5.49 -7.28
CA MET A 20 0.99 5.61 -6.11
C MET A 20 1.05 4.29 -5.37
N LYS A 21 2.25 3.81 -5.02
CA LYS A 21 2.37 2.59 -4.20
C LYS A 21 1.66 2.79 -2.85
N ALA A 22 0.83 1.84 -2.45
CA ALA A 22 0.11 1.86 -1.19
C ALA A 22 1.09 1.83 0.00
N VAL A 23 0.89 2.72 0.98
CA VAL A 23 1.72 2.85 2.18
C VAL A 23 0.80 3.03 3.39
N GLY A 24 1.11 2.33 4.48
CA GLY A 24 0.39 2.42 5.75
C GLY A 24 -1.04 1.88 5.69
N ASP A 25 -1.90 2.39 6.56
CA ASP A 25 -3.33 2.08 6.58
C ASP A 25 -4.03 2.86 5.45
N PHE A 26 -4.08 2.25 4.27
CA PHE A 26 -4.67 2.84 3.07
C PHE A 26 -6.19 2.63 2.99
N GLU A 27 -6.77 1.80 3.85
CA GLU A 27 -8.22 1.51 3.86
C GLU A 27 -9.04 2.77 4.13
N LYS A 28 -8.48 3.73 4.89
CA LYS A 28 -9.08 5.05 5.14
C LYS A 28 -9.32 5.89 3.89
N PHE A 29 -8.51 5.69 2.85
CA PHE A 29 -8.65 6.39 1.57
C PHE A 29 -9.38 5.52 0.55
N LEU A 30 -9.50 4.22 0.79
CA LEU A 30 -10.01 3.30 -0.18
C LEU A 30 -11.54 3.42 -0.30
N HIS A 31 -11.99 3.90 -1.45
CA HIS A 31 -13.42 3.95 -1.74
C HIS A 31 -13.90 2.66 -2.39
N SER A 32 -13.05 2.02 -3.20
CA SER A 32 -13.37 0.76 -3.89
C SER A 32 -12.12 0.01 -4.37
N TYR A 33 -12.29 -1.29 -4.60
CA TYR A 33 -11.28 -2.16 -5.22
C TYR A 33 -11.51 -2.26 -6.73
N TYR A 34 -10.45 -2.28 -7.53
CA TYR A 34 -10.53 -2.57 -8.96
C TYR A 34 -10.78 -4.06 -9.20
N ASN A 35 -11.88 -4.37 -9.89
CA ASN A 35 -12.28 -5.69 -10.33
C ASN A 35 -12.43 -5.65 -11.87
N PRO A 36 -11.59 -6.37 -12.62
CA PRO A 36 -11.60 -6.28 -14.08
C PRO A 36 -12.71 -7.11 -14.77
N HIS A 37 -13.57 -7.83 -14.04
CA HIS A 37 -14.43 -8.87 -14.61
C HIS A 37 -15.91 -8.82 -14.22
N GLY A 38 -16.43 -7.69 -13.74
CA GLY A 38 -17.82 -7.57 -13.28
C GLY A 38 -18.60 -6.37 -13.80
N PHE A 39 -19.85 -6.33 -13.32
CA PHE A 39 -20.73 -5.16 -13.39
C PHE A 39 -20.87 -4.55 -12.00
N SER A 40 -20.93 -3.22 -11.95
CA SER A 40 -21.11 -2.46 -10.72
C SER A 40 -22.39 -1.64 -10.79
N TYR A 41 -23.13 -1.58 -9.69
CA TYR A 41 -24.35 -0.81 -9.60
C TYR A 41 -24.05 0.65 -9.22
N VAL A 42 -24.57 1.60 -10.00
CA VAL A 42 -24.44 3.05 -9.76
C VAL A 42 -25.76 3.56 -9.20
N ASN A 43 -25.81 3.74 -7.88
CA ASN A 43 -27.04 4.17 -7.20
C ASN A 43 -27.57 5.53 -7.71
N SER A 44 -26.69 6.49 -8.00
CA SER A 44 -27.09 7.83 -8.49
C SER A 44 -27.74 7.81 -9.87
N LYS A 45 -27.58 6.73 -10.63
CA LYS A 45 -28.14 6.55 -11.98
C LYS A 45 -29.17 5.43 -12.06
N ASN A 46 -29.32 4.65 -10.98
CA ASN A 46 -30.16 3.47 -10.91
C ASN A 46 -29.90 2.45 -12.03
N GLU A 47 -28.63 2.22 -12.37
CA GLU A 47 -28.22 1.33 -13.47
C GLU A 47 -27.02 0.46 -13.10
N PHE A 48 -26.89 -0.69 -13.76
CA PHE A 48 -25.66 -1.49 -13.75
C PHE A 48 -24.76 -1.01 -14.90
N VAL A 49 -23.52 -0.65 -14.57
CA VAL A 49 -22.49 -0.27 -15.53
C VAL A 49 -21.35 -1.28 -15.51
N THR A 50 -20.51 -1.26 -16.52
CA THR A 50 -19.27 -2.04 -16.48
C THR A 50 -18.37 -1.55 -15.34
N ASP A 51 -17.62 -2.43 -14.69
CA ASP A 51 -16.67 -2.02 -13.63
C ASP A 51 -15.73 -0.91 -14.12
N LYS A 52 -15.32 -0.95 -15.40
CA LYS A 52 -14.54 0.10 -16.05
C LYS A 52 -15.20 1.47 -15.98
N GLU A 53 -16.49 1.56 -16.34
CA GLU A 53 -17.25 2.82 -16.26
C GLU A 53 -17.45 3.27 -14.82
N TYR A 54 -17.73 2.34 -13.92
CA TYR A 54 -17.83 2.64 -12.49
C TYR A 54 -16.55 3.28 -11.94
N TYR A 55 -15.39 2.73 -12.28
CA TYR A 55 -14.10 3.29 -11.88
C TYR A 55 -13.81 4.65 -12.47
N LYS A 56 -14.19 4.91 -13.73
CA LYS A 56 -14.12 6.27 -14.29
C LYS A 56 -14.96 7.26 -13.47
N LEU A 57 -16.16 6.87 -13.04
CA LEU A 57 -17.03 7.71 -12.22
C LEU A 57 -16.41 7.98 -10.84
N LEU A 58 -15.81 6.97 -10.20
CA LEU A 58 -15.09 7.14 -8.94
C LEU A 58 -13.91 8.12 -9.09
N LEU A 59 -13.04 7.91 -10.08
CA LEU A 59 -11.89 8.79 -10.28
C LEU A 59 -12.31 10.23 -10.61
N LYS A 60 -13.41 10.43 -11.36
CA LYS A 60 -13.95 11.76 -11.66
C LYS A 60 -14.54 12.47 -10.45
N SER A 61 -15.03 11.71 -9.46
CA SER A 61 -15.53 12.25 -8.18
C SER A 61 -14.44 12.44 -7.12
N GLY A 62 -13.17 12.21 -7.49
CA GLY A 62 -12.04 12.34 -6.58
C GLY A 62 -11.79 11.12 -5.70
N ASN A 63 -12.57 10.06 -5.87
CA ASN A 63 -12.37 8.81 -5.18
C ASN A 63 -11.16 8.08 -5.76
N CYS A 64 -10.46 7.33 -4.92
CA CYS A 64 -9.33 6.51 -5.35
C CYS A 64 -9.66 5.03 -5.34
N ILE A 65 -8.96 4.28 -6.20
CA ILE A 65 -9.19 2.85 -6.42
C ILE A 65 -7.90 2.09 -6.15
N LYS A 66 -7.99 0.92 -5.53
CA LYS A 66 -6.84 0.02 -5.39
C LYS A 66 -6.75 -0.95 -6.57
N MET A 67 -5.57 -1.02 -7.17
CA MET A 67 -5.21 -1.99 -8.20
C MET A 67 -3.87 -2.65 -7.83
N GLY A 68 -3.92 -3.90 -7.37
CA GLY A 68 -2.74 -4.57 -6.82
C GLY A 68 -2.18 -3.84 -5.60
N ASP A 69 -0.90 -3.47 -5.68
CA ASP A 69 -0.16 -2.69 -4.66
C ASP A 69 -0.25 -1.17 -4.86
N PHE A 70 -1.02 -0.70 -5.84
CA PHE A 70 -1.11 0.71 -6.20
C PHE A 70 -2.50 1.28 -5.89
N MET A 71 -2.49 2.53 -5.44
CA MET A 71 -3.64 3.40 -5.35
C MET A 71 -3.67 4.28 -6.60
N ILE A 72 -4.82 4.32 -7.27
CA ILE A 72 -5.03 5.03 -8.53
C ILE A 72 -5.89 6.25 -8.26
N PHE A 73 -5.44 7.41 -8.72
CA PHE A 73 -6.09 8.70 -8.59
C PHE A 73 -6.17 9.40 -9.94
N LYS A 74 -7.21 10.20 -10.15
CA LYS A 74 -7.16 11.23 -11.20
C LYS A 74 -6.11 12.28 -10.83
N GLU A 75 -5.41 12.82 -11.83
CA GLU A 75 -4.44 13.89 -11.58
C GLU A 75 -5.10 15.07 -10.83
N GLY A 76 -4.42 15.58 -9.80
CA GLY A 76 -4.94 16.57 -8.85
C GLY A 76 -5.60 16.00 -7.58
N TYR A 77 -6.15 14.78 -7.59
CA TYR A 77 -6.86 14.22 -6.42
C TYR A 77 -5.99 13.41 -5.44
N HIS A 78 -4.70 13.25 -5.75
CA HIS A 78 -3.77 12.42 -4.97
C HIS A 78 -3.07 13.18 -3.83
N GLU A 79 -3.25 14.50 -3.72
CA GLU A 79 -2.53 15.36 -2.79
C GLU A 79 -2.72 14.94 -1.32
N SER A 80 -3.96 14.67 -0.90
CA SER A 80 -4.25 14.23 0.47
C SER A 80 -3.61 12.90 0.83
N TYR A 81 -3.50 11.98 -0.15
CA TYR A 81 -2.80 10.71 0.06
C TYR A 81 -1.29 10.92 0.16
N GLU A 82 -0.72 11.84 -0.63
CA GLU A 82 0.70 12.19 -0.56
C GLU A 82 1.06 12.77 0.81
N GLU A 83 0.24 13.68 1.35
CA GLU A 83 0.39 14.22 2.70
C GLU A 83 0.32 13.12 3.76
N TYR A 84 -0.70 12.26 3.71
CA TYR A 84 -0.84 11.13 4.63
C TYR A 84 0.36 10.19 4.56
N ALA A 85 0.76 9.77 3.36
CA ALA A 85 1.84 8.82 3.19
C ALA A 85 3.18 9.41 3.67
N ASN A 86 3.43 10.69 3.43
CA ASN A 86 4.63 11.38 3.94
C ASN A 86 4.63 11.46 5.47
N LYS A 87 3.49 11.82 6.07
CA LYS A 87 3.33 11.83 7.53
C LYS A 87 3.55 10.44 8.12
N TYR A 88 2.91 9.42 7.54
CA TYR A 88 3.08 8.03 7.97
C TYR A 88 4.54 7.59 7.89
N LEU A 89 5.23 7.84 6.77
CA LEU A 89 6.65 7.52 6.59
C LEU A 89 7.54 8.21 7.64
N SER A 90 7.27 9.48 7.94
CA SER A 90 7.99 10.23 8.97
C SER A 90 7.78 9.61 10.36
N GLU A 91 6.53 9.27 10.70
CA GLU A 91 6.19 8.65 11.98
C GLU A 91 6.87 7.29 12.16
N ILE A 92 6.86 6.42 11.15
CA ILE A 92 7.48 5.09 11.25
C ILE A 92 9.01 5.17 11.27
N ASN A 93 9.63 6.08 10.50
CA ASN A 93 11.08 6.30 10.53
C ASN A 93 11.54 6.70 11.94
N SER A 94 10.74 7.49 12.66
CA SER A 94 11.07 7.92 14.03
C SER A 94 10.94 6.82 15.10
N LYS A 95 10.25 5.71 14.79
CA LYS A 95 9.88 4.66 15.76
C LYS A 95 10.51 3.30 15.47
N CYS A 96 10.94 3.05 14.25
CA CYS A 96 11.44 1.73 13.84
C CYS A 96 12.85 1.46 14.38
N SER A 97 13.12 0.19 14.72
CA SER A 97 14.45 -0.26 15.16
C SER A 97 15.28 -0.89 14.04
N PHE A 98 14.93 -0.61 12.78
CA PHE A 98 15.56 -1.19 11.60
C PHE A 98 15.37 -0.24 10.42
N ASP A 99 16.28 -0.30 9.46
CA ASP A 99 16.21 0.55 8.27
C ASP A 99 15.04 0.13 7.37
N LEU A 100 14.10 1.04 7.14
CA LEU A 100 12.96 0.81 6.25
C LEU A 100 13.37 0.66 4.79
N ALA A 101 14.55 1.13 4.39
CA ALA A 101 15.10 0.93 3.06
C ALA A 101 15.42 -0.55 2.77
N GLU A 102 15.67 -1.35 3.82
CA GLU A 102 15.94 -2.79 3.69
C GLU A 102 14.67 -3.62 3.43
N LEU A 103 13.47 -3.04 3.56
CA LEU A 103 12.23 -3.72 3.22
C LEU A 103 11.98 -3.80 1.71
N ASN A 104 11.42 -4.94 1.27
CA ASN A 104 10.87 -5.12 -0.08
C ASN A 104 9.69 -4.17 -0.34
N SER A 105 8.90 -3.88 0.69
CA SER A 105 7.83 -2.89 0.66
C SER A 105 7.66 -2.24 2.04
N VAL A 106 7.53 -0.92 2.08
CA VAL A 106 7.30 -0.19 3.34
C VAL A 106 5.93 -0.54 3.95
N SER A 107 4.98 -1.01 3.14
CA SER A 107 3.71 -1.55 3.64
C SER A 107 3.89 -2.77 4.56
N ASN A 108 5.03 -3.48 4.49
CA ASN A 108 5.31 -4.63 5.37
C ASN A 108 5.77 -4.20 6.77
N PHE A 109 6.02 -2.90 7.01
CA PHE A 109 6.51 -2.39 8.28
C PHE A 109 5.70 -2.89 9.47
N GLY A 110 4.37 -2.82 9.41
CA GLY A 110 3.52 -3.18 10.55
C GLY A 110 3.71 -4.64 10.98
N VAL A 111 3.77 -5.57 10.03
CA VAL A 111 3.99 -7.00 10.30
C VAL A 111 5.39 -7.23 10.86
N VAL A 112 6.41 -6.68 10.20
CA VAL A 112 7.82 -6.85 10.58
C VAL A 112 8.10 -6.26 11.97
N ASN A 113 7.66 -5.03 12.20
CA ASN A 113 7.85 -4.34 13.48
C ASN A 113 7.16 -5.08 14.63
N SER A 114 5.92 -5.55 14.41
CA SER A 114 5.19 -6.31 15.44
C SER A 114 5.93 -7.59 15.83
N ILE A 115 6.47 -8.33 14.86
CA ILE A 115 7.21 -9.57 15.13
C ILE A 115 8.51 -9.27 15.88
N ILE A 116 9.27 -8.24 15.47
CA ILE A 116 10.48 -7.80 16.16
C ILE A 116 10.15 -7.38 17.61
N ASP A 117 9.06 -6.65 17.82
CA ASP A 117 8.64 -6.22 19.15
C ASP A 117 8.22 -7.40 20.04
N MET A 118 7.55 -8.42 19.49
CA MET A 118 7.25 -9.66 20.22
C MET A 118 8.53 -10.39 20.63
N VAL A 119 9.54 -10.45 19.76
CA VAL A 119 10.85 -11.04 20.08
C VAL A 119 11.55 -10.25 21.20
N LYS A 120 11.60 -8.92 21.11
CA LYS A 120 12.19 -8.06 22.15
C LYS A 120 11.52 -8.23 23.52
N ARG A 121 10.22 -8.52 23.54
CA ARG A 121 9.45 -8.80 24.76
C ARG A 121 9.55 -10.25 25.23
N ASN A 122 10.38 -11.08 24.61
CA ASN A 122 10.51 -12.52 24.86
C ASN A 122 9.19 -13.30 24.69
N LEU A 123 8.28 -12.82 23.84
CA LEU A 123 6.99 -13.45 23.57
C LEU A 123 7.03 -14.37 22.33
N TYR A 124 8.11 -14.33 21.55
CA TYR A 124 8.23 -15.09 20.32
C TYR A 124 9.67 -15.56 20.05
N PRO A 125 9.91 -16.82 19.68
CA PRO A 125 11.27 -17.33 19.40
C PRO A 125 11.90 -16.65 18.18
N LYS A 126 13.19 -16.31 18.30
CA LYS A 126 13.96 -15.59 17.26
C LYS A 126 14.03 -16.36 15.94
N GLU A 127 14.28 -17.66 15.98
CA GLU A 127 14.43 -18.51 14.79
C GLU A 127 13.12 -18.64 14.01
N ARG A 128 11.99 -18.67 14.73
CA ARG A 128 10.66 -18.65 14.11
C ARG A 128 10.34 -17.28 13.53
N ALA A 129 10.66 -16.20 14.24
CA ALA A 129 10.51 -14.84 13.73
C ALA A 129 11.29 -14.65 12.42
N PHE A 130 12.53 -15.12 12.36
CA PHE A 130 13.39 -15.00 11.18
C PHE A 130 12.75 -15.63 9.94
N LYS A 131 12.29 -16.89 10.03
CA LYS A 131 11.60 -17.58 8.92
C LYS A 131 10.35 -16.84 8.43
N ILE A 132 9.71 -16.06 9.29
CA ILE A 132 8.54 -15.26 8.91
C ILE A 132 8.97 -13.97 8.22
N ILE A 133 9.96 -13.26 8.78
CA ILE A 133 10.27 -11.90 8.35
C ILE A 133 11.30 -11.81 7.23
N GLU A 134 12.15 -12.82 7.02
CA GLU A 134 13.24 -12.78 6.03
C GLU A 134 12.74 -12.45 4.61
N LYS A 135 11.55 -12.96 4.24
CA LYS A 135 10.91 -12.70 2.95
C LYS A 135 10.47 -11.26 2.73
N TYR A 136 10.39 -10.45 3.80
CA TYR A 136 10.02 -9.04 3.72
C TYR A 136 11.22 -8.11 3.56
N PHE A 137 12.44 -8.62 3.74
CA PHE A 137 13.69 -7.88 3.55
C PHE A 137 14.29 -8.17 2.17
N ARG A 138 14.99 -7.17 1.61
CA ARG A 138 15.80 -7.30 0.40
C ARG A 138 17.04 -8.16 0.66
N ASN A 139 17.56 -8.06 1.87
CA ASN A 139 18.70 -8.81 2.34
C ASN A 139 18.31 -9.65 3.58
N PRO A 140 18.16 -10.98 3.44
CA PRO A 140 17.86 -11.86 4.56
C PRO A 140 18.87 -11.78 5.71
N ARG A 141 20.16 -11.49 5.45
CA ARG A 141 21.16 -11.31 6.53
C ARG A 141 20.84 -10.13 7.44
N TYR A 142 20.23 -9.07 6.89
CA TYR A 142 19.81 -7.93 7.70
C TYR A 142 18.76 -8.33 8.75
N ALA A 143 17.81 -9.20 8.37
CA ALA A 143 16.83 -9.75 9.29
C ALA A 143 17.46 -10.61 10.40
N GLN A 144 18.53 -11.36 10.09
CA GLN A 144 19.29 -12.12 11.10
C GLN A 144 19.95 -11.21 12.13
N ASN A 145 20.54 -10.10 11.68
CA ASN A 145 21.18 -9.10 12.55
C ASN A 145 20.15 -8.43 13.48
N ILE A 146 18.99 -8.00 12.96
CA ILE A 146 17.94 -7.36 13.78
C ILE A 146 17.49 -8.29 14.92
N LEU A 147 17.41 -9.59 14.65
CA LEU A 147 16.97 -10.59 15.62
C LEU A 147 18.08 -11.09 16.54
N ASN A 148 19.33 -10.60 16.39
CA ASN A 148 20.51 -11.06 17.11
C ASN A 148 20.63 -12.60 17.04
N LEU A 149 20.60 -13.12 15.82
CA LEU A 149 20.83 -14.54 15.49
C LEU A 149 22.28 -14.81 15.04
N ILE A 150 23.10 -13.76 14.94
CA ILE A 150 24.53 -13.78 14.59
C ILE A 150 25.26 -12.90 15.60
#